data_AF-A0A9X2D025-F1
#
_entry.id   AF-A0A9X2D025-F1
#
_cell.length_a   1.000
_cell.length_b   1.000
_cell.length_c   1.000
_cell.angle_alpha   90.00
_cell.angle_beta   90.00
_cell.angle_gamma   90.00
#
_symmetry.space_group_name_H-M   'P 1'
#
loop_
_entity.id
_entity.type
_entity.pdbx_description
1 polymer ?
#
loop_
_entity_poly.entity_id
_entity_poly.type
_entity_poly.pdbx_seq_one_letter_code
_entity_poly.pdbx_strand_id
1 'polypeptide(L)'
;MNTTKFFGEKLSARKMFTLGGLFSFYQFTYQNVRIVLLGEIHDTMSRKLAMEYIKVLNEFIIDCDSVTILLESIEGDEKNNSEQLSFMDSILLLSSANLSVQHADKRHYNEGFTDLFLYFKTLSELPPSKTSHFDNPKFTGILHELAEDYNKKFSFSDLFNLFNLEIESLTQLEKKVTPINLRLSDYIHSCIKNIVKALDMAKSLEKENSFTSSDGERKESDSILDICIERMEQTKSFEIIIAWLEIYYLYEIYHFDATLMMDLWQTLHQKDNSTTVIIVSGNTHTEHLANLLKLIAIPVDQMTSEQQESRISPVTLEELLISPLANQHNAY
;
A
#
# COMPACT_ATOMS: atom_id res chain seq x y z
N MET A 1 7.54 23.41 -24.20
CA MET A 1 6.79 22.31 -24.86
C MET A 1 6.21 21.44 -23.76
N ASN A 2 4.88 21.36 -23.70
CA ASN A 2 4.01 20.52 -22.87
C ASN A 2 4.53 20.01 -21.51
N THR A 3 4.34 20.85 -20.49
CA THR A 3 4.11 20.42 -19.10
C THR A 3 2.82 19.61 -19.06
N THR A 4 2.96 18.28 -19.17
CA THR A 4 1.85 17.35 -18.99
C THR A 4 1.35 17.47 -17.56
N LYS A 5 0.05 17.78 -17.47
CA LYS A 5 -0.76 18.05 -16.27
C LYS A 5 -0.49 17.04 -15.14
N PHE A 6 0.04 17.54 -14.01
CA PHE A 6 0.44 16.75 -12.83
C PHE A 6 -0.72 16.09 -12.07
N PHE A 7 -1.96 16.53 -12.31
CA PHE A 7 -3.18 15.84 -11.87
C PHE A 7 -4.14 15.78 -13.04
N GLY A 8 -3.90 14.81 -13.90
CA GLY A 8 -4.68 14.51 -15.09
C GLY A 8 -5.52 13.25 -14.96
N GLU A 9 -5.92 12.85 -13.75
CA GLU A 9 -7.23 12.21 -13.66
C GLU A 9 -8.23 13.24 -14.18
N LYS A 10 -9.09 12.84 -15.12
CA LYS A 10 -10.38 13.49 -15.23
C LYS A 10 -11.06 13.30 -13.87
N LEU A 11 -10.82 14.22 -12.95
CA LEU A 11 -11.81 14.72 -12.02
C LEU A 11 -12.93 15.31 -12.89
N SER A 12 -13.70 14.42 -13.53
CA SER A 12 -15.12 14.66 -13.68
C SER A 12 -15.58 14.98 -12.27
N ALA A 13 -15.78 16.27 -12.04
CA ALA A 13 -16.43 16.84 -10.90
C ALA A 13 -17.84 16.24 -10.77
N ARG A 14 -17.90 15.02 -10.25
CA ARG A 14 -18.89 14.67 -9.26
C ARG A 14 -18.09 14.65 -7.97
N LYS A 15 -18.53 15.41 -6.98
CA LYS A 15 -18.25 15.09 -5.59
C LYS A 15 -18.77 13.66 -5.38
N MET A 16 -18.00 12.66 -5.77
CA MET A 16 -18.19 11.30 -5.29
C MET A 16 -17.89 11.42 -3.81
N PHE A 17 -18.91 11.21 -2.99
CA PHE A 17 -18.69 10.87 -1.59
C PHE A 17 -17.57 9.83 -1.58
N THR A 18 -16.46 10.12 -0.87
CA THR A 18 -15.35 9.19 -0.71
C THR A 18 -15.82 8.08 0.22
N LEU A 19 -16.61 7.17 -0.35
CA LEU A 19 -17.05 5.95 0.32
C LEU A 19 -15.92 4.95 0.16
N GLY A 20 -15.35 4.48 1.27
CA GLY A 20 -14.47 3.33 1.30
C GLY A 20 -15.17 2.04 0.87
N GLY A 21 -14.50 0.91 1.02
CA GLY A 21 -15.07 -0.41 0.71
C GLY A 21 -14.34 -1.15 -0.42
N LEU A 22 -14.87 -2.31 -0.78
CA LEU A 22 -14.28 -3.20 -1.78
C LEU A 22 -14.34 -2.58 -3.19
N PHE A 23 -13.22 -2.59 -3.89
CA PHE A 23 -13.06 -1.95 -5.19
C PHE A 23 -12.65 -2.91 -6.31
N SER A 24 -11.83 -3.92 -6.01
CA SER A 24 -11.52 -5.01 -6.93
C SER A 24 -11.62 -6.37 -6.26
N PHE A 25 -11.88 -7.39 -7.07
CA PHE A 25 -11.98 -8.78 -6.65
C PHE A 25 -11.26 -9.67 -7.65
N TYR A 26 -10.51 -10.64 -7.14
CA TYR A 26 -9.93 -11.70 -7.95
C TYR A 26 -10.02 -13.03 -7.26
N GLN A 27 -10.21 -14.09 -8.04
CA GLN A 27 -10.19 -15.45 -7.55
C GLN A 27 -9.33 -16.33 -8.44
N PHE A 28 -8.46 -17.11 -7.81
CA PHE A 28 -7.55 -18.05 -8.45
C PHE A 28 -7.61 -19.41 -7.77
N THR A 29 -7.17 -20.44 -8.49
CA THR A 29 -6.86 -21.77 -7.96
C THR A 29 -5.39 -22.08 -8.20
N TYR A 30 -4.66 -22.42 -7.15
CA TYR A 30 -3.26 -22.85 -7.20
C TYR A 30 -3.09 -24.17 -6.44
N GLN A 31 -2.77 -25.27 -7.14
CA GLN A 31 -2.56 -26.58 -6.52
C GLN A 31 -3.70 -27.01 -5.55
N ASN A 32 -4.95 -26.81 -5.98
CA ASN A 32 -6.19 -27.03 -5.19
C ASN A 32 -6.45 -26.04 -4.04
N VAL A 33 -5.55 -25.09 -3.79
CA VAL A 33 -5.79 -23.97 -2.88
C VAL A 33 -6.57 -22.89 -3.61
N ARG A 34 -7.66 -22.43 -3.00
CA ARG A 34 -8.42 -21.26 -3.48
C ARG A 34 -7.75 -20.00 -2.96
N ILE A 35 -7.42 -19.07 -3.85
CA ILE A 35 -6.84 -17.76 -3.50
C ILE A 35 -7.88 -16.70 -3.89
N VAL A 36 -8.28 -15.87 -2.94
CA VAL A 36 -9.18 -14.74 -3.13
C VAL A 36 -8.41 -13.46 -2.82
N LEU A 37 -8.44 -12.47 -3.72
CA LEU A 37 -7.91 -11.14 -3.48
C LEU A 37 -9.05 -10.14 -3.38
N LEU A 38 -9.03 -9.32 -2.35
CA LEU A 38 -9.99 -8.26 -2.07
C LEU A 38 -9.25 -6.93 -2.02
N GLY A 39 -9.34 -6.15 -3.10
CA GLY A 39 -8.69 -4.85 -3.21
C GLY A 39 -9.60 -3.73 -2.72
N GLU A 40 -9.17 -2.96 -1.74
CA GLU A 40 -9.99 -1.94 -1.09
C GLU A 40 -9.44 -0.52 -1.31
N ILE A 41 -10.24 0.48 -0.91
CA ILE A 41 -9.84 1.88 -0.89
C ILE A 41 -9.90 2.36 0.54
N HIS A 42 -8.72 2.69 1.10
CA HIS A 42 -8.39 3.05 2.50
C HIS A 42 -9.14 4.27 3.06
N ASP A 43 -10.46 4.25 2.95
CA ASP A 43 -11.41 5.19 3.49
C ASP A 43 -12.53 4.43 4.20
N THR A 44 -13.37 5.16 4.93
CA THR A 44 -14.45 4.56 5.69
C THR A 44 -15.72 4.41 4.88
N MET A 45 -16.50 3.41 5.24
CA MET A 45 -17.86 3.21 4.77
C MET A 45 -18.83 3.28 5.95
N SER A 46 -20.13 3.41 5.65
CA SER A 46 -21.15 3.30 6.70
C SER A 46 -21.05 1.94 7.39
N ARG A 47 -21.25 1.92 8.71
CA ARG A 47 -21.24 0.69 9.50
C ARG A 47 -22.26 -0.34 9.00
N LYS A 48 -23.41 0.13 8.48
CA LYS A 48 -24.41 -0.75 7.87
C LYS A 48 -23.82 -1.55 6.70
N LEU A 49 -23.15 -0.87 5.77
CA LEU A 49 -22.48 -1.51 4.63
C LEU A 49 -21.38 -2.46 5.09
N ALA A 50 -20.58 -2.06 6.09
CA ALA A 50 -19.55 -2.93 6.67
C ALA A 50 -20.14 -4.22 7.26
N MET A 51 -21.27 -4.13 7.98
CA MET A 51 -21.96 -5.29 8.52
C MET A 51 -22.53 -6.21 7.43
N GLU A 52 -22.92 -5.67 6.28
CA GLU A 52 -23.34 -6.48 5.12
C GLU A 52 -22.16 -7.27 4.54
N TYR A 53 -20.98 -6.66 4.38
CA TYR A 53 -19.77 -7.40 3.98
C TYR A 53 -19.37 -8.46 5.00
N ILE A 54 -19.38 -8.13 6.29
CA ILE A 54 -19.08 -9.06 7.39
C ILE A 54 -20.01 -10.28 7.32
N LYS A 55 -21.30 -10.06 7.04
CA LYS A 55 -22.28 -11.14 6.91
C LYS A 55 -21.90 -12.07 5.76
N VAL A 56 -21.72 -11.52 4.55
CA VAL A 56 -21.38 -12.29 3.35
C VAL A 56 -20.09 -13.09 3.53
N LEU A 57 -19.05 -12.46 4.09
CA LEU A 57 -17.77 -13.11 4.32
C LEU A 57 -17.85 -14.19 5.41
N ASN A 58 -18.59 -13.98 6.50
CA ASN A 58 -18.79 -15.02 7.51
C ASN A 58 -19.54 -16.23 6.95
N GLU A 59 -20.59 -16.01 6.16
CA GLU A 59 -21.33 -17.09 5.48
C GLU A 59 -20.39 -17.89 4.57
N PHE A 60 -19.59 -17.21 3.74
CA PHE A 60 -18.58 -17.84 2.90
C PHE A 60 -17.52 -18.65 3.71
N ILE A 61 -17.02 -18.08 4.80
CA ILE A 61 -15.97 -18.70 5.63
C ILE A 61 -16.49 -19.95 6.35
N ILE A 62 -17.75 -19.97 6.78
CA ILE A 62 -18.38 -21.12 7.45
C ILE A 62 -18.43 -22.34 6.52
N ASP A 63 -18.63 -22.12 5.22
CA ASP A 63 -18.68 -23.18 4.22
C ASP A 63 -17.30 -23.68 3.77
N CYS A 64 -16.21 -23.10 4.29
CA CYS A 64 -14.83 -23.50 3.99
C CYS A 64 -14.22 -24.38 5.10
N ASP A 65 -13.41 -25.37 4.70
CA ASP A 65 -12.66 -26.24 5.64
C ASP A 65 -11.65 -25.45 6.48
N SER A 66 -10.86 -24.58 5.83
CA SER A 66 -9.87 -23.72 6.48
C SER A 66 -9.71 -22.44 5.68
N VAL A 67 -9.71 -21.30 6.39
CA VAL A 67 -9.48 -19.97 5.81
C VAL A 67 -8.31 -19.30 6.51
N THR A 68 -7.32 -18.87 5.73
CA THR A 68 -6.30 -17.92 6.18
C THR A 68 -6.54 -16.57 5.51
N ILE A 69 -6.67 -15.52 6.31
CA ILE A 69 -6.69 -14.14 5.83
C ILE A 69 -5.30 -13.55 6.03
N LEU A 70 -4.68 -13.09 4.94
CA LEU A 70 -3.52 -12.20 4.98
C LEU A 70 -4.03 -10.77 4.84
N LEU A 71 -3.86 -9.97 5.89
CA LEU A 71 -4.43 -8.64 6.03
C LEU A 71 -3.31 -7.59 6.04
N GLU A 72 -3.39 -6.61 5.15
CA GLU A 72 -2.58 -5.39 5.25
C GLU A 72 -2.94 -4.62 6.52
N SER A 73 -1.94 -4.15 7.25
CA SER A 73 -2.16 -3.36 8.46
C SER A 73 -2.27 -1.89 8.10
N ILE A 74 -3.40 -1.26 8.45
CA ILE A 74 -3.52 0.19 8.35
C ILE A 74 -2.91 0.79 9.62
N GLU A 75 -1.81 1.54 9.48
CA GLU A 75 -1.35 2.46 10.53
C GLU A 75 -2.15 3.77 10.47
N GLY A 76 -2.70 4.18 11.61
CA GLY A 76 -3.49 5.41 11.76
C GLY A 76 -4.69 5.19 12.65
N ASP A 77 -4.60 5.67 13.89
CA ASP A 77 -5.79 5.84 14.73
C ASP A 77 -6.72 6.89 14.08
N GLU A 78 -8.03 6.70 14.22
CA GLU A 78 -9.07 7.73 14.00
C GLU A 78 -9.63 7.95 12.58
N LYS A 79 -10.11 6.89 11.90
CA LYS A 79 -11.27 7.07 10.99
C LYS A 79 -12.55 6.37 11.45
N ASN A 80 -12.44 5.39 12.33
CA ASN A 80 -13.60 4.61 12.78
C ASN A 80 -14.35 5.31 13.91
N ASN A 81 -15.67 5.31 13.82
CA ASN A 81 -16.55 5.81 14.88
C ASN A 81 -17.79 4.91 15.00
N SER A 82 -18.78 5.32 15.80
CA SER A 82 -20.00 4.54 15.96
C SER A 82 -20.77 4.31 14.65
N GLU A 83 -20.56 5.17 13.64
CA GLU A 83 -21.31 5.21 12.38
C GLU A 83 -20.48 4.77 11.16
N GLN A 84 -19.15 4.80 11.25
CA GLN A 84 -18.22 4.55 10.14
C GLN A 84 -17.17 3.49 10.50
N LEU A 85 -16.87 2.62 9.53
CA LEU A 85 -15.89 1.55 9.64
C LEU A 85 -15.18 1.36 8.30
N SER A 86 -13.86 1.16 8.28
CA SER A 86 -13.13 0.79 7.07
C SER A 86 -13.41 -0.65 6.62
N PHE A 87 -13.03 -1.00 5.39
CA PHE A 87 -13.14 -2.40 4.94
C PHE A 87 -12.18 -3.31 5.69
N MET A 88 -10.92 -2.93 5.85
CA MET A 88 -9.93 -3.71 6.61
C MET A 88 -10.38 -3.97 8.04
N ASP A 89 -10.90 -2.96 8.74
CA ASP A 89 -11.36 -3.13 10.12
C ASP A 89 -12.59 -4.02 10.21
N SER A 90 -13.42 -4.06 9.16
CA SER A 90 -14.53 -5.00 9.09
C SER A 90 -14.06 -6.45 9.01
N ILE A 91 -12.90 -6.71 8.39
CA ILE A 91 -12.28 -8.05 8.33
C ILE A 91 -11.87 -8.53 9.72
N LEU A 92 -11.41 -7.62 10.59
CA LEU A 92 -11.06 -7.94 11.98
C LEU A 92 -12.28 -8.34 12.84
N LEU A 93 -13.51 -8.05 12.38
CA LEU A 93 -14.75 -8.44 13.05
C LEU A 93 -15.29 -9.80 12.57
N LEU A 94 -14.63 -10.45 11.61
CA LEU A 94 -14.99 -11.80 11.17
C LEU A 94 -14.70 -12.80 12.29
N SER A 95 -15.59 -13.77 12.46
CA SER A 95 -15.48 -14.75 13.54
C SER A 95 -15.93 -16.12 13.05
N SER A 96 -14.98 -17.04 12.96
CA SER A 96 -15.23 -18.45 12.66
C SER A 96 -14.16 -19.33 13.31
N ALA A 97 -14.51 -20.57 13.64
CA ALA A 97 -13.54 -21.54 14.16
C ALA A 97 -12.50 -21.97 13.09
N ASN A 98 -12.85 -21.83 11.81
CA ASN A 98 -12.01 -22.25 10.68
C ASN A 98 -11.11 -21.11 10.16
N LEU A 99 -11.19 -19.93 10.78
CA LEU A 99 -10.53 -18.69 10.34
C LEU A 99 -9.25 -18.43 11.15
N SER A 100 -8.16 -18.15 10.43
CA SER A 100 -6.94 -17.56 10.97
C SER A 100 -6.65 -16.24 10.26
N VAL A 101 -6.46 -15.16 11.02
CA VAL A 101 -6.05 -13.86 10.48
C VAL A 101 -4.58 -13.62 10.80
N GLN A 102 -3.80 -13.25 9.78
CA GLN A 102 -2.39 -12.92 9.87
C GLN A 102 -2.18 -11.54 9.24
N HIS A 103 -1.46 -10.67 9.94
CA HIS A 103 -1.09 -9.37 9.38
C HIS A 103 0.17 -9.55 8.52
N ALA A 104 0.09 -9.16 7.25
CA ALA A 104 1.19 -9.28 6.28
C ALA A 104 2.33 -8.27 6.56
N ASP A 105 2.01 -7.16 7.24
CA ASP A 105 2.93 -6.02 7.47
C ASP A 105 3.74 -6.05 8.76
N LYS A 106 3.82 -7.18 9.49
CA LYS A 106 4.50 -7.21 10.80
C LYS A 106 6.03 -6.96 10.76
N ARG A 107 6.57 -6.47 9.65
CA ARG A 107 7.95 -5.99 9.53
C ARG A 107 8.03 -4.49 9.84
N HIS A 108 8.01 -4.20 11.14
CA HIS A 108 8.56 -3.00 11.81
C HIS A 108 8.84 -1.82 10.87
N TYR A 109 7.82 -1.00 10.59
CA TYR A 109 8.05 0.29 9.97
C TYR A 109 9.00 1.11 10.86
N ASN A 110 10.00 1.73 10.23
CA ASN A 110 10.87 2.63 10.96
C ASN A 110 10.07 3.88 11.31
N GLU A 111 9.80 4.09 12.60
CA GLU A 111 9.02 5.22 13.12
C GLU A 111 9.49 6.57 12.56
N GLY A 112 10.81 6.78 12.42
CA GLY A 112 11.36 7.99 11.83
C GLY A 112 11.06 8.16 10.33
N PHE A 113 10.99 7.07 9.58
CA PHE A 113 10.59 7.08 8.17
C PHE A 113 9.07 7.27 8.01
N THR A 114 8.27 6.66 8.87
CA THR A 114 6.81 6.84 8.91
C THR A 114 6.45 8.29 9.24
N ASP A 115 7.09 8.90 10.24
CA ASP A 115 6.87 10.30 10.62
C ASP A 115 7.17 11.27 9.48
N LEU A 116 8.26 11.05 8.74
CA LEU A 116 8.59 11.85 7.55
C LEU A 116 7.46 11.77 6.52
N PHE A 117 6.95 10.57 6.24
CA PHE A 117 5.87 10.40 5.30
C PHE A 117 4.58 11.08 5.76
N LEU A 118 4.19 10.90 7.02
CA LEU A 118 2.99 11.52 7.58
C LEU A 118 3.06 13.05 7.49
N TYR A 119 4.23 13.64 7.77
CA TYR A 119 4.45 15.07 7.59
C TYR A 119 4.28 15.49 6.12
N PHE A 120 4.95 14.81 5.18
CA PHE A 120 4.87 15.11 3.75
C PHE A 120 3.47 14.94 3.17
N LYS A 121 2.74 13.92 3.62
CA LYS A 121 1.35 13.68 3.27
C LYS A 121 0.46 14.80 3.79
N THR A 122 0.60 15.20 5.05
CA THR A 122 -0.15 16.32 5.65
C THR A 122 0.04 17.60 4.85
N LEU A 123 1.28 17.88 4.39
CA LEU A 123 1.55 19.04 3.55
C LEU A 123 0.94 18.93 2.15
N SER A 124 0.87 17.73 1.58
CA SER A 124 0.25 17.49 0.27
C SER A 124 -1.27 17.72 0.26
N GLU A 125 -1.93 17.61 1.41
CA GLU A 125 -3.37 17.79 1.59
C GLU A 125 -3.77 19.27 1.81
N LEU A 126 -2.80 20.18 1.91
CA LEU A 126 -3.07 21.60 2.07
C LEU A 126 -3.85 22.15 0.86
N PRO A 127 -4.93 22.93 1.08
CA PRO A 127 -5.78 23.39 0.00
C PRO A 127 -5.00 24.25 -1.02
N PRO A 128 -5.30 24.15 -2.33
CA PRO A 128 -4.68 24.99 -3.33
C PRO A 128 -5.06 26.46 -3.09
N SER A 129 -4.10 27.26 -2.58
CA SER A 129 -4.28 28.68 -2.34
C SER A 129 -4.06 29.48 -3.65
N LYS A 130 -4.94 30.44 -3.93
CA LYS A 130 -4.84 31.36 -5.09
C LYS A 130 -3.70 32.38 -4.97
N THR A 131 -3.01 32.42 -3.83
CA THR A 131 -1.76 33.15 -3.57
C THR A 131 -0.70 32.12 -3.23
N SER A 132 0.52 32.24 -3.76
CA SER A 132 1.58 31.25 -3.49
C SER A 132 1.69 31.11 -1.96
N HIS A 133 1.59 29.89 -1.42
CA HIS A 133 1.64 29.66 0.03
C HIS A 133 2.88 30.34 0.64
N PHE A 134 3.98 30.36 -0.12
CA PHE A 134 5.25 31.01 0.20
C PHE A 134 5.24 32.55 0.13
N ASP A 135 4.17 33.18 -0.37
CA ASP A 135 3.97 34.64 -0.33
C ASP A 135 3.37 35.09 1.01
N ASN A 136 2.80 34.16 1.79
CA ASN A 136 2.35 34.43 3.14
C ASN A 136 3.53 34.36 4.11
N PRO A 137 3.93 35.47 4.76
CA PRO A 137 5.09 35.49 5.67
C PRO A 137 4.92 34.62 6.92
N LYS A 138 3.70 34.11 7.19
CA LYS A 138 3.44 33.16 8.28
C LYS A 138 3.55 31.70 7.86
N PHE A 139 3.62 31.42 6.55
CA PHE A 139 3.56 30.05 6.05
C PHE A 139 4.78 29.22 6.45
N THR A 140 5.96 29.82 6.49
CA THR A 140 7.17 29.16 6.98
C THR A 140 7.04 28.77 8.45
N GLY A 141 6.46 29.65 9.29
CA GLY A 141 6.11 29.34 10.68
C GLY A 141 5.19 28.12 10.80
N ILE A 142 4.19 28.00 9.92
CA ILE A 142 3.27 26.86 9.90
C ILE A 142 4.00 25.55 9.54
N LEU A 143 4.96 25.58 8.60
CA LEU A 143 5.76 24.40 8.27
C LEU A 143 6.58 23.92 9.48
N HIS A 144 7.23 24.84 10.19
CA HIS A 144 8.01 24.53 11.39
C HIS A 144 7.14 24.03 12.54
N GLU A 145 5.96 24.63 12.76
CA GLU A 145 4.98 24.21 13.77
C GLU A 145 4.48 22.79 13.49
N LEU A 146 4.04 22.50 12.26
CA LEU A 146 3.60 21.15 11.88
C LEU A 146 4.72 20.11 12.07
N ALA A 147 5.96 20.50 11.78
CA ALA A 147 7.11 19.63 11.94
C ALA A 147 7.47 19.30 13.40
N GLU A 148 7.00 20.05 14.39
CA GLU A 148 7.28 19.76 15.81
C GLU A 148 6.64 18.44 16.26
N ASP A 149 5.58 18.01 15.59
CA ASP A 149 4.86 16.76 15.89
C ASP A 149 5.57 15.51 15.34
N TYR A 150 6.66 15.66 14.57
CA TYR A 150 7.32 14.56 13.86
C TYR A 150 8.81 14.42 14.23
N ASN A 151 9.38 13.24 14.01
CA ASN A 151 10.78 12.94 14.32
C ASN A 151 11.80 13.79 13.53
N LYS A 152 12.33 14.85 14.17
CA LYS A 152 13.41 15.71 13.64
C LYS A 152 14.82 15.10 13.73
N LYS A 153 14.99 13.83 14.05
CA LYS A 153 16.32 13.19 14.16
C LYS A 153 16.64 12.24 13.01
N PHE A 154 15.65 11.88 12.21
CA PHE A 154 15.84 10.92 11.12
C PHE A 154 16.63 11.54 9.96
N SER A 155 17.78 10.94 9.65
CA SER A 155 18.77 11.46 8.70
C SER A 155 18.82 10.66 7.40
N PHE A 156 19.53 11.20 6.39
CA PHE A 156 19.83 10.44 5.16
C PHE A 156 20.60 9.15 5.45
N SER A 157 21.52 9.16 6.42
CA SER A 157 22.26 7.96 6.82
C SER A 157 21.31 6.89 7.36
N ASP A 158 20.32 7.27 8.17
CA ASP A 158 19.34 6.33 8.72
C ASP A 158 18.49 5.72 7.60
N LEU A 159 18.03 6.56 6.66
CA LEU A 159 17.29 6.11 5.49
C LEU A 159 18.08 5.14 4.61
N PHE A 160 19.34 5.46 4.31
CA PHE A 160 20.17 4.57 3.48
C PHE A 160 20.42 3.24 4.18
N ASN A 161 20.65 3.26 5.49
CA ASN A 161 20.80 2.04 6.27
C ASN A 161 19.52 1.20 6.21
N LEU A 162 18.34 1.82 6.40
CA LEU A 162 17.05 1.16 6.26
C LEU A 162 16.91 0.49 4.89
N PHE A 163 17.06 1.24 3.80
CA PHE A 163 16.89 0.69 2.45
C PHE A 163 17.90 -0.40 2.12
N ASN A 164 19.16 -0.26 2.51
CA ASN A 164 20.16 -1.30 2.28
C ASN A 164 19.84 -2.59 3.05
N LEU A 165 19.40 -2.48 4.31
CA LEU A 165 18.99 -3.64 5.11
C LEU A 165 17.79 -4.35 4.48
N GLU A 166 16.78 -3.60 4.02
CA GLU A 166 15.60 -4.18 3.38
C GLU A 166 15.93 -4.82 2.02
N ILE A 167 16.76 -4.17 1.19
CA ILE A 167 17.25 -4.75 -0.07
C ILE A 167 18.00 -6.05 0.20
N GLU A 168 18.88 -6.09 1.21
CA GLU A 168 19.62 -7.30 1.57
C GLU A 168 18.67 -8.41 2.03
N SER A 169 17.73 -8.10 2.92
CA SER A 169 16.71 -9.02 3.42
C SER A 169 15.88 -9.62 2.28
N LEU A 170 15.34 -8.78 1.40
CA LEU A 170 14.57 -9.22 0.23
C LEU A 170 15.41 -10.02 -0.75
N THR A 171 16.68 -9.68 -0.95
CA THR A 171 17.60 -10.45 -1.81
C THR A 171 17.86 -11.84 -1.22
N GLN A 172 17.97 -11.97 0.11
CA GLN A 172 18.09 -13.27 0.76
C GLN A 172 16.80 -14.09 0.63
N LEU A 173 15.63 -13.43 0.69
CA LEU A 173 14.34 -14.08 0.46
C LEU A 173 14.21 -14.57 -0.98
N GLU A 174 14.54 -13.73 -1.98
CA GLU A 174 14.54 -14.09 -3.40
C GLU A 174 15.37 -15.36 -3.65
N LYS A 175 16.61 -15.40 -3.12
CA LYS A 175 17.53 -16.56 -3.28
C LYS A 175 16.96 -17.87 -2.73
N LYS A 176 16.12 -17.83 -1.70
CA LYS A 176 15.45 -19.03 -1.16
C LYS A 176 14.35 -19.53 -2.09
N VAL A 177 13.75 -18.64 -2.88
CA VAL A 177 12.64 -18.91 -3.77
C VAL A 177 13.08 -19.31 -5.17
N THR A 178 14.17 -18.73 -5.68
CA THR A 178 14.67 -18.97 -7.05
C THR A 178 14.71 -20.46 -7.46
N PRO A 179 15.17 -21.40 -6.62
CA PRO A 179 15.21 -22.81 -6.99
C PRO A 179 13.83 -23.48 -7.11
N ILE A 180 12.79 -22.85 -6.56
CA ILE A 180 11.45 -23.43 -6.41
C ILE A 180 10.47 -22.82 -7.40
N ASN A 181 10.50 -21.49 -7.60
CA ASN A 181 9.59 -20.82 -8.51
C ASN A 181 10.23 -19.57 -9.14
N LEU A 182 10.58 -19.68 -10.42
CA LEU A 182 11.22 -18.60 -11.17
C LEU A 182 10.33 -17.36 -11.31
N ARG A 183 9.03 -17.53 -11.53
CA ARG A 183 8.09 -16.40 -11.69
C ARG A 183 7.95 -15.58 -10.41
N LEU A 184 7.93 -16.28 -9.28
CA LEU A 184 7.91 -15.66 -7.97
C LEU A 184 9.22 -14.92 -7.69
N SER A 185 10.36 -15.55 -8.02
CA SER A 185 11.68 -14.91 -7.94
C SER A 185 11.73 -13.63 -8.79
N ASP A 186 11.26 -13.68 -10.03
CA ASP A 186 11.23 -12.52 -10.95
C ASP A 186 10.39 -11.36 -10.38
N TYR A 187 9.27 -11.68 -9.72
CA TYR A 187 8.41 -10.68 -9.08
C TYR A 187 9.09 -10.01 -7.89
N ILE A 188 9.68 -10.79 -6.98
CA ILE A 188 10.45 -10.27 -5.84
C ILE A 188 11.62 -9.42 -6.36
N HIS A 189 12.31 -9.89 -7.40
CA HIS A 189 13.40 -9.15 -8.03
C HIS A 189 12.95 -7.81 -8.60
N SER A 190 11.78 -7.77 -9.23
CA SER A 190 11.18 -6.53 -9.73
C SER A 190 10.87 -5.55 -8.59
N CYS A 191 10.39 -6.05 -7.46
CA CYS A 191 10.16 -5.24 -6.26
C CYS A 191 11.47 -4.65 -5.71
N ILE A 192 12.53 -5.48 -5.59
CA ILE A 192 13.87 -5.05 -5.16
C ILE A 192 14.40 -3.93 -6.06
N LYS A 193 14.21 -4.01 -7.39
CA LYS A 193 14.63 -2.95 -8.31
C LYS A 193 13.97 -1.61 -8.03
N ASN A 194 12.70 -1.59 -7.65
CA ASN A 194 12.00 -0.34 -7.31
C ASN A 194 12.50 0.25 -5.98
N ILE A 195 12.83 -0.59 -5.00
CA ILE A 195 13.45 -0.13 -3.75
C ILE A 195 14.87 0.41 -4.01
N VAL A 196 15.64 -0.24 -4.89
CA VAL A 196 16.95 0.29 -5.34
C VAL A 196 16.79 1.64 -6.04
N LYS A 197 15.76 1.80 -6.90
CA LYS A 197 15.43 3.09 -7.52
C LYS A 197 15.13 4.15 -6.44
N ALA A 198 14.34 3.81 -5.41
CA ALA A 198 14.05 4.71 -4.29
C ALA A 198 15.34 5.14 -3.55
N LEU A 199 16.27 4.21 -3.31
CA LEU A 199 17.58 4.50 -2.72
C LEU A 199 18.43 5.44 -3.58
N ASP A 200 18.48 5.20 -4.90
CA ASP A 200 19.25 6.04 -5.81
C ASP A 200 18.67 7.45 -5.92
N MET A 201 17.35 7.59 -5.86
CA MET A 201 16.66 8.88 -5.77
C MET A 201 17.00 9.60 -4.47
N ALA A 202 16.94 8.91 -3.32
CA ALA A 202 17.29 9.49 -2.02
C ALA A 202 18.76 9.98 -1.97
N LYS A 203 19.70 9.20 -2.53
CA LYS A 203 21.12 9.60 -2.66
C LYS A 203 21.30 10.80 -3.59
N SER A 204 20.47 10.93 -4.60
CA SER A 204 20.51 12.09 -5.51
C SER A 204 20.02 13.34 -4.79
N LEU A 205 18.93 13.23 -4.01
CA LEU A 205 18.44 14.32 -3.16
C LEU A 205 19.47 14.73 -2.10
N GLU A 206 20.13 13.81 -1.42
CA GLU A 206 21.20 14.13 -0.45
C GLU A 206 22.29 14.98 -1.11
N LYS A 207 22.77 14.56 -2.29
CA LYS A 207 23.80 15.29 -3.04
C LYS A 207 23.31 16.70 -3.38
N GLU A 208 22.14 16.83 -3.99
CA GLU A 208 21.58 18.13 -4.38
C GLU A 208 21.44 19.10 -3.19
N ASN A 209 21.04 18.59 -2.03
CA ASN A 209 20.89 19.41 -0.82
C ASN A 209 22.25 19.72 -0.15
N SER A 210 23.25 18.83 -0.25
CA SER A 210 24.60 19.09 0.27
C SER A 210 25.36 20.21 -0.46
N PHE A 211 25.03 20.50 -1.72
CA PHE A 211 25.68 21.55 -2.53
C PHE A 211 25.11 22.96 -2.31
N THR A 212 24.00 23.11 -1.58
CA THR A 212 23.30 24.40 -1.43
C THR A 212 23.63 25.16 -0.14
N SER A 213 24.45 24.58 0.74
CA SER A 213 24.97 25.23 1.95
C SER A 213 26.15 26.17 1.61
N SER A 214 25.85 27.30 0.97
CA SER A 214 26.86 28.24 0.44
C SER A 214 27.23 29.42 1.34
N ASP A 215 26.82 29.44 2.62
CA ASP A 215 27.35 30.40 3.61
C ASP A 215 27.84 29.63 4.84
N GLY A 216 29.07 29.96 5.28
CA GLY A 216 29.94 29.13 6.12
C GLY A 216 29.52 28.90 7.58
N GLU A 217 28.22 28.88 7.88
CA GLU A 217 27.67 28.35 9.13
C GLU A 217 26.90 27.07 8.80
N ARG A 218 27.56 25.91 8.94
CA ARG A 218 26.87 24.62 8.91
C ARG A 218 25.82 24.61 10.02
N LYS A 219 24.54 24.73 9.67
CA LYS A 219 23.47 24.30 10.57
C LYS A 219 23.61 22.78 10.75
N GLU A 220 23.72 22.36 12.00
CA GLU A 220 23.96 20.97 12.44
C GLU A 220 22.79 20.01 12.19
N SER A 221 21.70 20.41 11.54
CA SER A 221 20.58 19.48 11.35
C SER A 221 20.84 18.57 10.15
N ASP A 222 21.27 17.34 10.45
CA ASP A 222 21.29 16.21 9.51
C ASP A 222 19.87 15.64 9.25
N SER A 223 18.82 16.29 9.77
CA SER A 223 17.44 15.84 9.62
C SER A 223 16.94 16.04 8.20
N ILE A 224 16.38 14.97 7.61
CA ILE A 224 15.70 15.06 6.31
C ILE A 224 14.56 16.09 6.36
N LEU A 225 13.83 16.15 7.48
CA LEU A 225 12.68 17.02 7.61
C LEU A 225 13.08 18.51 7.58
N ASP A 226 14.12 18.88 8.34
CA ASP A 226 14.62 20.26 8.35
C ASP A 226 15.21 20.65 6.99
N ILE A 227 15.93 19.73 6.32
CA ILE A 227 16.43 19.93 4.96
C ILE A 227 15.29 20.20 3.99
N CYS A 228 14.18 19.47 4.12
CA CYS A 228 13.00 19.68 3.27
C CYS A 228 12.38 21.05 3.50
N ILE A 229 12.21 21.48 4.75
CA ILE A 229 11.66 22.81 5.07
C ILE A 229 12.57 23.90 4.51
N GLU A 230 13.88 23.81 4.77
CA GLU A 230 14.85 24.78 4.24
C GLU A 230 14.79 24.86 2.72
N ARG A 231 14.73 23.72 2.02
CA ARG A 231 14.67 23.69 0.56
C ARG A 231 13.37 24.30 0.03
N MET A 232 12.24 24.03 0.68
CA MET A 232 10.96 24.61 0.33
C MET A 232 10.98 26.14 0.50
N GLU A 233 11.59 26.64 1.59
CA GLU A 233 11.75 28.08 1.84
C GLU A 233 12.62 28.76 0.76
N GLN A 234 13.76 28.16 0.42
CA GLN A 234 14.69 28.68 -0.59
C GLN A 234 14.08 28.70 -1.99
N THR A 235 13.40 27.63 -2.38
CA THR A 235 12.87 27.46 -3.75
C THR A 235 11.43 27.97 -3.90
N LYS A 236 10.75 28.27 -2.80
CA LYS A 236 9.33 28.61 -2.75
C LYS A 236 8.45 27.58 -3.47
N SER A 237 8.75 26.30 -3.25
CA SER A 237 8.16 25.18 -3.99
C SER A 237 8.03 23.93 -3.12
N PHE A 238 7.01 23.10 -3.40
CA PHE A 238 6.81 21.78 -2.80
C PHE A 238 7.48 20.64 -3.59
N GLU A 239 8.26 20.95 -4.63
CA GLU A 239 8.89 19.92 -5.49
C GLU A 239 9.72 18.89 -4.72
N ILE A 240 10.43 19.32 -3.65
CA ILE A 240 11.17 18.38 -2.80
C ILE A 240 10.25 17.37 -2.10
N ILE A 241 9.05 17.79 -1.67
CA ILE A 241 8.06 16.88 -1.07
C ILE A 241 7.58 15.86 -2.09
N ILE A 242 7.32 16.29 -3.33
CA ILE A 242 6.86 15.39 -4.39
C ILE A 242 7.91 14.29 -4.64
N ALA A 243 9.20 14.65 -4.69
CA ALA A 243 10.28 13.69 -4.85
C ALA A 243 10.35 12.70 -3.65
N TRP A 244 10.15 13.19 -2.43
CA TRP A 244 10.12 12.34 -1.23
C TRP A 244 8.92 11.40 -1.18
N LEU A 245 7.73 11.88 -1.58
CA LEU A 245 6.55 11.03 -1.71
C LEU A 245 6.78 9.93 -2.76
N GLU A 246 7.43 10.22 -3.89
CA GLU A 246 7.79 9.19 -4.87
C GLU A 246 8.74 8.14 -4.27
N ILE A 247 9.76 8.56 -3.49
CA ILE A 247 10.66 7.64 -2.77
C ILE A 247 9.87 6.75 -1.82
N TYR A 248 8.96 7.34 -1.03
CA TYR A 248 8.13 6.60 -0.09
C TYR A 248 7.25 5.58 -0.82
N TYR A 249 6.49 6.00 -1.84
CA TYR A 249 5.62 5.09 -2.58
C TYR A 249 6.39 3.96 -3.27
N LEU A 250 7.59 4.22 -3.80
CA LEU A 250 8.45 3.17 -4.36
C LEU A 250 8.96 2.20 -3.29
N TYR A 251 9.23 2.67 -2.07
CA TYR A 251 9.65 1.78 -1.00
C TYR A 251 8.47 0.98 -0.46
N GLU A 252 7.42 1.67 -0.02
CA GLU A 252 6.30 1.10 0.72
C GLU A 252 5.52 0.10 -0.13
N ILE A 253 5.18 0.45 -1.37
CA ILE A 253 4.43 -0.43 -2.27
C ILE A 253 5.21 -1.71 -2.57
N TYR A 254 6.47 -1.57 -2.98
CA TYR A 254 7.22 -2.71 -3.47
C TYR A 254 7.86 -3.53 -2.35
N HIS A 255 8.12 -2.93 -1.20
CA HIS A 255 8.44 -3.69 0.00
C HIS A 255 7.24 -4.57 0.36
N PHE A 256 6.07 -3.97 0.59
CA PHE A 256 4.85 -4.72 0.93
C PHE A 256 4.55 -5.83 -0.06
N ASP A 257 4.58 -5.55 -1.36
CA ASP A 257 4.27 -6.54 -2.40
C ASP A 257 5.22 -7.75 -2.34
N ALA A 258 6.53 -7.53 -2.22
CA ALA A 258 7.50 -8.62 -2.09
C ALA A 258 7.28 -9.41 -0.79
N THR A 259 6.94 -8.68 0.25
CA THR A 259 6.70 -9.14 1.61
C THR A 259 5.47 -10.05 1.71
N LEU A 260 4.31 -9.56 1.27
CA LEU A 260 3.03 -10.25 1.18
C LEU A 260 3.13 -11.50 0.29
N MET A 261 3.84 -11.39 -0.82
CA MET A 261 4.00 -12.51 -1.73
C MET A 261 4.82 -13.65 -1.09
N MET A 262 5.77 -13.35 -0.21
CA MET A 262 6.45 -14.39 0.58
C MET A 262 5.50 -15.07 1.56
N ASP A 263 4.58 -14.33 2.19
CA ASP A 263 3.62 -14.88 3.15
C ASP A 263 2.57 -15.75 2.46
N LEU A 264 2.06 -15.31 1.31
CA LEU A 264 1.20 -16.12 0.46
C LEU A 264 1.94 -17.40 0.04
N TRP A 265 3.18 -17.30 -0.44
CA TRP A 265 3.96 -18.47 -0.85
C TRP A 265 4.16 -19.49 0.27
N GLN A 266 4.52 -19.03 1.49
CA GLN A 266 4.65 -19.90 2.65
C GLN A 266 3.33 -20.58 3.00
N THR A 267 2.22 -19.84 2.92
CA THR A 267 0.87 -20.37 3.18
C THR A 267 0.50 -21.45 2.15
N LEU A 268 0.81 -21.23 0.87
CA LEU A 268 0.57 -22.20 -0.21
C LEU A 268 1.40 -23.48 -0.05
N HIS A 269 2.60 -23.40 0.53
CA HIS A 269 3.50 -24.55 0.70
C HIS A 269 3.28 -25.39 1.95
N GLN A 270 2.67 -24.82 3.00
CA GLN A 270 2.55 -25.48 4.30
C GLN A 270 1.21 -26.20 4.51
N LYS A 271 0.21 -25.99 3.66
CA LYS A 271 -1.17 -26.41 3.92
C LYS A 271 -1.68 -27.50 2.98
N ASP A 272 -2.60 -28.31 3.50
CA ASP A 272 -3.30 -29.37 2.77
C ASP A 272 -4.21 -28.81 1.66
N ASN A 273 -4.49 -29.68 0.67
CA ASN A 273 -5.17 -29.42 -0.61
C ASN A 273 -6.60 -28.82 -0.54
N SER A 274 -7.16 -28.44 0.62
CA SER A 274 -8.50 -27.83 0.76
C SER A 274 -8.53 -26.49 1.51
N THR A 275 -7.44 -25.72 1.44
CA THR A 275 -7.37 -24.39 2.08
C THR A 275 -7.91 -23.28 1.16
N THR A 276 -8.57 -22.28 1.76
CA THR A 276 -8.79 -20.97 1.13
C THR A 276 -7.86 -19.93 1.75
N VAL A 277 -7.17 -19.16 0.91
CA VAL A 277 -6.39 -17.99 1.31
C VAL A 277 -7.09 -16.75 0.79
N ILE A 278 -7.44 -15.83 1.68
CA ILE A 278 -8.01 -14.53 1.33
C ILE A 278 -6.93 -13.48 1.60
N ILE A 279 -6.68 -12.60 0.66
CA ILE A 279 -5.77 -11.48 0.79
C ILE A 279 -6.61 -10.22 0.75
N VAL A 280 -6.47 -9.38 1.75
CA VAL A 280 -7.13 -8.07 1.80
C VAL A 280 -6.08 -7.00 1.90
N SER A 281 -5.96 -6.20 0.85
CA SER A 281 -4.98 -5.12 0.72
C SER A 281 -5.57 -3.94 -0.07
N GLY A 282 -4.88 -2.81 -0.06
CA GLY A 282 -5.14 -1.69 -0.94
C GLY A 282 -5.17 -2.14 -2.39
N ASN A 283 -6.05 -1.51 -3.18
CA ASN A 283 -6.29 -1.91 -4.56
C ASN A 283 -5.00 -2.00 -5.40
N THR A 284 -4.03 -1.11 -5.18
CA THR A 284 -2.74 -1.14 -5.89
C THR A 284 -2.00 -2.46 -5.69
N HIS A 285 -1.83 -2.90 -4.44
CA HIS A 285 -1.16 -4.17 -4.10
C HIS A 285 -1.93 -5.37 -4.64
N THR A 286 -3.26 -5.33 -4.53
CA THR A 286 -4.14 -6.37 -5.09
C THR A 286 -3.95 -6.52 -6.59
N GLU A 287 -3.88 -5.42 -7.35
CA GLU A 287 -3.68 -5.44 -8.80
C GLU A 287 -2.29 -5.99 -9.19
N HIS A 288 -1.24 -5.59 -8.48
CA HIS A 288 0.11 -6.12 -8.71
C HIS A 288 0.16 -7.64 -8.46
N LEU A 289 -0.43 -8.09 -7.36
CA LEU A 289 -0.46 -9.52 -7.02
C LEU A 289 -1.34 -10.31 -7.99
N ALA A 290 -2.49 -9.77 -8.41
CA ALA A 290 -3.36 -10.39 -9.41
C ALA A 290 -2.60 -10.62 -10.73
N ASN A 291 -1.77 -9.66 -11.15
CA ASN A 291 -0.95 -9.79 -12.36
C ASN A 291 0.08 -10.92 -12.27
N LEU A 292 0.70 -11.14 -11.09
CA LEU A 292 1.54 -12.31 -10.87
C LEU A 292 0.72 -13.60 -10.87
N LEU A 293 -0.41 -13.65 -10.14
CA LEU A 293 -1.22 -14.86 -10.01
C LEU A 293 -1.80 -15.32 -11.35
N LYS A 294 -2.13 -14.40 -12.27
CA LYS A 294 -2.50 -14.74 -13.66
C LYS A 294 -1.42 -15.54 -14.41
N LEU A 295 -0.15 -15.47 -13.99
CA LEU A 295 0.97 -16.19 -14.59
C LEU A 295 1.24 -17.55 -13.94
N ILE A 296 0.83 -17.75 -12.69
CA ILE A 296 1.22 -18.94 -11.90
C ILE A 296 0.03 -19.78 -11.40
N ALA A 297 -1.19 -19.25 -11.47
CA ALA A 297 -2.42 -19.90 -10.99
C ALA A 297 -3.51 -19.90 -12.07
N ILE A 298 -4.58 -20.67 -11.83
CA ILE A 298 -5.74 -20.74 -12.73
C ILE A 298 -6.74 -19.66 -12.31
N PRO A 299 -7.03 -18.65 -13.14
CA PRO A 299 -8.06 -17.65 -12.83
C PRO A 299 -9.45 -18.31 -12.83
N VAL A 300 -10.29 -17.94 -11.87
CA VAL A 300 -11.67 -18.44 -11.71
C VAL A 300 -12.67 -17.34 -12.01
N ASP A 301 -12.56 -16.21 -11.31
CA ASP A 301 -13.44 -15.07 -11.47
C ASP A 301 -12.67 -13.78 -11.14
N GLN A 302 -13.12 -12.66 -11.69
CA GLN A 302 -12.49 -11.36 -11.43
C GLN A 302 -13.45 -10.21 -11.71
N MET A 303 -13.23 -9.12 -10.99
CA MET A 303 -13.91 -7.85 -11.18
C MET A 303 -12.87 -6.76 -10.97
N THR A 304 -12.43 -6.14 -12.07
CA THR A 304 -11.34 -5.16 -12.04
C THR A 304 -11.88 -3.75 -11.80
N SER A 305 -11.04 -2.88 -11.27
CA SER A 305 -11.35 -1.45 -11.08
C SER A 305 -11.76 -0.74 -12.38
N GLU A 306 -11.18 -1.12 -13.53
CA GLU A 306 -11.50 -0.54 -14.84
C GLU A 306 -12.88 -0.96 -15.38
N GLN A 307 -13.42 -2.09 -14.91
CA GLN A 307 -14.69 -2.63 -15.37
C GLN A 307 -15.89 -2.00 -14.64
N GLN A 308 -15.66 -1.20 -13.59
CA GLN A 308 -16.72 -0.70 -12.72
C GLN A 308 -16.61 0.81 -12.49
N GLU A 309 -17.77 1.49 -12.47
CA GLU A 309 -17.83 2.91 -12.08
C GLU A 309 -17.86 3.10 -10.55
N SER A 310 -17.99 2.02 -9.75
CA SER A 310 -18.25 2.06 -8.31
C SER A 310 -17.67 0.88 -7.52
N ARG A 311 -17.83 0.90 -6.18
CA ARG A 311 -17.47 -0.21 -5.26
C ARG A 311 -18.27 -1.48 -5.56
N ILE A 312 -17.68 -2.64 -5.30
CA ILE A 312 -18.30 -3.96 -5.40
C ILE A 312 -19.31 -4.12 -4.27
N SER A 313 -20.60 -4.24 -4.56
CA SER A 313 -21.63 -4.39 -3.52
C SER A 313 -21.52 -5.74 -2.78
N PRO A 314 -22.02 -5.87 -1.53
CA PRO A 314 -22.03 -7.15 -0.82
C PRO A 314 -22.74 -8.27 -1.59
N VAL A 315 -23.83 -7.97 -2.30
CA VAL A 315 -24.55 -8.95 -3.13
C VAL A 315 -23.68 -9.42 -4.30
N THR A 316 -22.99 -8.50 -4.96
CA THR A 316 -22.05 -8.84 -6.03
C THR A 316 -20.87 -9.66 -5.51
N LEU A 317 -20.35 -9.33 -4.33
CA LEU A 317 -19.30 -10.11 -3.68
C LEU A 317 -19.78 -11.54 -3.38
N GLU A 318 -20.99 -11.69 -2.85
CA GLU A 318 -21.60 -13.00 -2.59
C GLU A 318 -21.66 -13.85 -3.87
N GLU A 319 -22.13 -13.29 -4.99
CA GLU A 319 -22.16 -13.97 -6.30
C GLU A 319 -20.77 -14.43 -6.74
N LEU A 320 -19.77 -13.55 -6.65
CA LEU A 320 -18.37 -13.85 -7.02
C LEU A 320 -17.73 -14.92 -6.12
N LEU A 321 -18.07 -14.94 -4.83
CA LEU A 321 -17.57 -15.94 -3.88
C LEU A 321 -18.22 -17.33 -4.07
N ILE A 322 -19.42 -17.39 -4.63
CA ILE A 322 -20.14 -18.65 -4.87
C ILE A 322 -19.86 -19.19 -6.29
N SER A 323 -19.33 -18.37 -7.21
CA SER A 323 -18.95 -18.77 -8.57
C SER A 323 -18.21 -20.13 -8.53
N PRO A 324 -18.84 -21.19 -9.08
CA PRO A 324 -18.27 -22.52 -9.00
C PRO A 324 -16.93 -22.56 -9.73
N LEU A 325 -16.06 -23.50 -9.36
CA LEU A 325 -14.94 -23.97 -10.18
C LEU A 325 -15.45 -24.67 -11.45
N ALA A 326 -16.36 -24.02 -12.19
CA ALA A 326 -16.99 -24.53 -13.38
C ALA A 326 -16.07 -24.26 -14.56
N ASN A 327 -15.13 -25.19 -14.78
CA ASN A 327 -14.74 -25.73 -16.10
C ASN A 327 -13.40 -26.49 -16.05
N GLN A 328 -13.25 -27.53 -15.21
CA GLN A 328 -12.13 -28.49 -15.35
C GLN A 328 -12.54 -29.97 -15.29
N HIS A 329 -13.73 -30.30 -15.79
CA HIS A 329 -14.08 -31.69 -16.11
C HIS A 329 -14.55 -31.94 -17.54
N ASN A 330 -14.28 -31.02 -18.47
CA ASN A 330 -14.51 -31.25 -19.90
C ASN A 330 -13.46 -30.57 -20.78
N ALA A 331 -12.25 -31.15 -20.82
CA ALA A 331 -11.44 -31.17 -22.03
C ALA A 331 -10.56 -32.41 -21.95
N TYR A 332 -10.79 -33.33 -22.90
CA TYR A 332 -10.10 -34.59 -23.10
C TYR A 332 -8.60 -34.43 -23.36
#